data_AF-A0A8J4CR70-F1
#
_entry.id   AF-A0A8J4CR70-F1
#
_cell.length_a   1.000
_cell.length_b   1.000
_cell.length_c   1.000
_cell.angle_alpha   90.00
_cell.angle_beta   90.00
_cell.angle_gamma   90.00
#
_symmetry.space_group_name_H-M   'P 1'
#
loop_
_entity.id
_entity.type
_entity.pdbx_description
1 polymer ?
#
loop_
_entity_poly.entity_id
_entity_poly.type
_entity_poly.pdbx_seq_one_letter_code
_entity_poly.pdbx_strand_id
1 'polypeptide(L)'
;MTPAWVLVSLTAIGAICARWFYHEPLQLCRSYGSVDTLDDLSLCMQRFVVPEGAIPAAEWNDGAGFTPSSQQRRDLDKFVRKMASAPSAMACKRLLLPDSLKQVYHPPAVFRDVKLRESVCVLLERTHGGRFVAGWGWLVVRPAPVEDDEGERGGTEELNNADAQEEEDRRQHGHQQREEPGGLTLTSRSAASGADNDKLRLQLVRQTDGQQHEQQQQQQGQISWIPISRRRRWWWCWYWWRGRDLEWIRNMSGGEEAQDQEEDEEAAGESAVEEETMVVRSGWTPHRGRRPLRRLHLGVPHPSFEGPVDLQAVALFRRLPSLARSVVVSGKHRRATDADSTCLPGLGYPASDPSHNDRDAFNIISFSLLELEKEELSQRCGGGAGDGDGGGGCGGGGEESGWQGLAMFLQLHGKAPESCPGSTVFASGGFGSNATVFYGHSDTAVAGLAAALKDATATAAATAAVTVTATVTAGFLDGGHGGESGAESWAVHTPLDDLRCVLTATRNVFGRVVNGVARADACTRSADEGVAAGGGRRDCFGAFVHVEQAEAARAPEAWHVWTTALYALQSKAG
;
A
#
# COMPACT_ATOMS: atom_id res chain seq x y z
N MET A 1 5.51 65.50 -18.53
CA MET A 1 5.15 64.31 -17.73
C MET A 1 5.12 63.12 -18.67
N THR A 2 6.09 62.21 -18.57
CA THR A 2 6.37 61.17 -19.58
C THR A 2 5.73 59.83 -19.20
N PRO A 3 5.16 59.06 -20.16
CA PRO A 3 4.41 57.82 -19.92
C PRO A 3 5.27 56.59 -19.55
N ALA A 4 6.55 56.77 -19.25
CA ALA A 4 7.49 55.66 -18.99
C ALA A 4 7.25 54.93 -17.66
N TRP A 5 6.53 55.53 -16.71
CA TRP A 5 6.25 54.92 -15.41
C TRP A 5 5.16 53.85 -15.42
N VAL A 6 4.22 53.88 -16.39
CA VAL A 6 3.09 52.93 -16.43
C VAL A 6 3.53 51.54 -16.95
N LEU A 7 4.53 51.48 -17.83
CA LEU A 7 5.03 50.23 -18.40
C LEU A 7 5.91 49.41 -17.44
N VAL A 8 6.59 50.07 -16.48
CA VAL A 8 7.39 49.37 -15.45
C VAL A 8 6.48 48.79 -14.35
N SER A 9 5.33 49.40 -14.08
CA SER A 9 4.37 48.86 -13.11
C SER A 9 3.64 47.60 -13.61
N LEU A 10 3.35 47.49 -14.91
CA LEU A 10 2.65 46.32 -15.47
C LEU A 10 3.54 45.07 -15.56
N THR A 11 4.85 45.23 -15.83
CA THR A 11 5.80 44.10 -15.83
C THR A 11 6.10 43.60 -14.41
N ALA A 12 6.11 44.49 -13.41
CA ALA A 12 6.25 44.10 -12.00
C ALA A 12 5.00 43.35 -11.48
N ILE A 13 3.79 43.77 -11.87
CA ILE A 13 2.54 43.06 -11.48
C ILE A 13 2.45 41.69 -12.17
N GLY A 14 2.85 41.59 -13.44
CA GLY A 14 2.90 40.30 -14.17
C GLY A 14 3.88 39.28 -13.57
N ALA A 15 5.05 39.73 -13.08
CA ALA A 15 6.05 38.86 -12.46
C ALA A 15 5.65 38.40 -11.04
N ILE A 16 4.84 39.18 -10.32
CA ILE A 16 4.33 38.82 -8.98
C ILE A 16 3.23 37.74 -9.08
N CYS A 17 2.44 37.72 -10.15
CA CYS A 17 1.42 36.69 -10.36
C CYS A 17 2.01 35.32 -10.78
N ALA A 18 3.17 35.29 -11.46
CA ALA A 18 3.75 34.04 -11.95
C ALA A 18 4.37 33.15 -10.85
N ARG A 19 4.69 33.72 -9.68
CA ARG A 19 5.38 32.99 -8.60
C ARG A 19 4.45 32.19 -7.67
N TRP A 20 3.14 32.22 -7.91
CA TRP A 20 2.12 31.59 -7.05
C TRP A 20 1.44 30.36 -7.64
N PHE A 21 1.84 29.90 -8.82
CA PHE A 21 1.22 28.74 -9.44
C PHE A 21 1.80 27.41 -8.91
N TYR A 22 1.67 27.17 -7.60
CA TYR A 22 1.59 25.80 -7.11
C TYR A 22 0.24 25.27 -7.54
N HIS A 23 0.23 24.56 -8.66
CA HIS A 23 -1.00 24.05 -9.19
C HIS A 23 -1.52 22.89 -8.33
N GLU A 24 -2.84 22.81 -8.23
CA GLU A 24 -3.53 21.63 -7.73
C GLU A 24 -3.37 20.50 -8.77
N PRO A 25 -2.69 19.38 -8.44
CA PRO A 25 -2.41 18.33 -9.40
C PRO A 25 -3.68 17.78 -10.06
N LEU A 26 -4.77 17.69 -9.29
CA LEU A 26 -6.07 17.27 -9.81
C LEU A 26 -6.63 18.23 -10.87
N GLN A 27 -6.48 19.55 -10.67
CA GLN A 27 -6.87 20.54 -11.69
C GLN A 27 -5.99 20.46 -12.93
N LEU A 28 -4.68 20.24 -12.77
CA LEU A 28 -3.78 19.99 -13.90
C LEU A 28 -4.16 18.71 -14.65
N CYS A 29 -4.52 17.64 -13.95
CA CYS A 29 -4.97 16.42 -14.60
C CYS A 29 -6.25 16.65 -15.41
N ARG A 30 -7.21 17.38 -14.84
CA ARG A 30 -8.44 17.76 -15.53
C ARG A 30 -8.22 18.67 -16.73
N SER A 31 -7.15 19.46 -16.76
CA SER A 31 -6.81 20.25 -17.95
C SER A 31 -6.18 19.41 -19.07
N TYR A 32 -5.70 18.20 -18.78
CA TYR A 32 -5.19 17.27 -19.78
C TYR A 32 -6.25 16.28 -20.32
N GLY A 33 -7.41 16.17 -19.67
CA GLY A 33 -8.47 15.26 -20.06
C GLY A 33 -9.44 14.98 -18.93
N SER A 34 -10.41 14.08 -19.17
CA SER A 34 -11.32 13.63 -18.11
C SER A 34 -10.56 12.83 -17.06
N VAL A 35 -10.88 13.07 -15.78
CA VAL A 35 -10.28 12.39 -14.63
C VAL A 35 -11.43 11.99 -13.71
N ASP A 36 -12.18 11.00 -14.18
CA ASP A 36 -13.42 10.55 -13.53
C ASP A 36 -13.21 9.29 -12.69
N THR A 37 -12.07 8.63 -12.88
CA THR A 37 -11.72 7.41 -12.16
C THR A 37 -10.34 7.52 -11.50
N LEU A 38 -10.09 6.69 -10.48
CA LEU A 38 -8.78 6.62 -9.86
C LEU A 38 -7.70 6.08 -10.81
N ASP A 39 -8.08 5.28 -11.82
CA ASP A 39 -7.13 4.83 -12.85
C ASP A 39 -6.65 6.04 -13.67
N ASP A 40 -7.56 6.93 -14.08
CA ASP A 40 -7.23 8.16 -14.82
C ASP A 40 -6.37 9.10 -13.95
N LEU A 41 -6.73 9.19 -12.66
CA LEU A 41 -5.97 9.99 -11.69
C LEU A 41 -4.55 9.44 -11.55
N SER A 42 -4.39 8.14 -11.34
CA SER A 42 -3.10 7.47 -11.18
C SER A 42 -2.23 7.64 -12.41
N LEU A 43 -2.78 7.37 -13.60
CA LEU A 43 -2.11 7.56 -14.89
C LEU A 43 -1.64 9.01 -15.08
N CYS A 44 -2.45 9.98 -14.66
CA CYS A 44 -2.03 11.38 -14.70
C CYS A 44 -0.93 11.69 -13.67
N MET A 45 -1.03 11.17 -12.43
CA MET A 45 -0.05 11.43 -11.36
C MET A 45 1.36 10.95 -11.72
N GLN A 46 1.50 9.90 -12.53
CA GLN A 46 2.79 9.45 -13.05
C GLN A 46 3.60 10.57 -13.73
N ARG A 47 2.93 11.55 -14.35
CA ARG A 47 3.57 12.68 -15.01
C ARG A 47 4.30 13.61 -14.04
N PHE A 48 3.90 13.59 -12.77
CA PHE A 48 4.45 14.46 -11.74
C PHE A 48 5.55 13.78 -10.92
N VAL A 49 5.77 12.46 -11.08
CA VAL A 49 6.81 11.72 -10.37
C VAL A 49 8.18 12.38 -10.62
N VAL A 50 8.93 12.62 -9.54
CA VAL A 50 10.28 13.18 -9.63
C VAL A 50 11.19 12.15 -10.32
N PRO A 51 11.76 12.45 -11.50
CA PRO A 51 12.48 11.46 -12.29
C PRO A 51 13.88 11.16 -11.72
N GLU A 52 14.52 10.12 -12.26
CA GLU A 52 15.89 9.74 -11.94
C GLU A 52 16.88 10.92 -12.07
N GLY A 53 17.78 11.05 -11.10
CA GLY A 53 18.82 12.08 -11.05
C GLY A 53 18.33 13.52 -10.94
N ALA A 54 17.03 13.76 -10.71
CA ALA A 54 16.47 15.10 -10.67
C ALA A 54 16.78 15.86 -9.37
N ILE A 55 17.10 15.14 -8.28
CA ILE A 55 17.41 15.71 -6.97
C ILE A 55 18.92 15.62 -6.76
N PRO A 56 19.65 16.76 -6.76
CA PRO A 56 21.08 16.78 -6.45
C PRO A 56 21.35 16.17 -5.07
N ALA A 57 22.41 15.37 -4.94
CA ALA A 57 22.74 14.68 -3.69
C ALA A 57 22.93 15.63 -2.49
N ALA A 58 23.46 16.84 -2.73
CA ALA A 58 23.60 17.86 -1.70
C ALA A 58 22.23 18.34 -1.16
N GLU A 59 21.24 18.50 -2.03
CA GLU A 59 19.91 19.00 -1.64
C GLU A 59 19.10 17.98 -0.84
N TRP A 60 19.42 16.69 -0.95
CA TRP A 60 18.67 15.64 -0.26
C TRP A 60 18.70 15.81 1.27
N ASN A 61 19.87 16.12 1.84
CA ASN A 61 20.09 16.19 3.29
C ASN A 61 19.98 17.62 3.86
N ASP A 62 20.06 18.65 3.02
CA ASP A 62 20.17 20.06 3.44
C ASP A 62 18.83 20.71 3.81
N GLY A 63 17.79 19.91 4.02
CA GLY A 63 16.46 20.43 4.34
C GLY A 63 15.76 21.10 3.15
N ALA A 64 16.16 20.80 1.92
CA ALA A 64 15.52 21.30 0.69
C ALA A 64 14.07 20.81 0.50
N GLY A 65 13.54 20.00 1.43
CA GLY A 65 12.15 19.56 1.47
C GLY A 65 11.91 18.14 0.96
N PHE A 66 12.87 17.50 0.29
CA PHE A 66 12.73 16.14 -0.26
C PHE A 66 12.59 15.04 0.81
N THR A 67 13.11 15.30 2.02
CA THR A 67 12.87 14.51 3.22
C THR A 67 12.03 15.32 4.21
N PRO A 68 10.90 14.81 4.71
CA PRO A 68 10.13 15.47 5.75
C PRO A 68 10.98 15.80 6.98
N SER A 69 10.90 17.03 7.48
CA SER A 69 11.48 17.42 8.77
C SER A 69 10.84 16.67 9.94
N SER A 70 11.46 16.68 11.12
CA SER A 70 10.90 16.05 12.32
C SER A 70 9.49 16.52 12.67
N GLN A 71 9.19 17.82 12.47
CA GLN A 71 7.85 18.37 12.69
C GLN A 71 6.88 17.85 11.63
N GLN A 72 7.26 17.90 10.35
CA GLN A 72 6.43 17.39 9.25
C GLN A 72 6.14 15.89 9.40
N ARG A 73 7.09 15.07 9.86
CA ARG A 73 6.83 13.65 10.12
C ARG A 73 5.75 13.44 11.17
N ARG A 74 5.79 14.19 12.29
CA ARG A 74 4.77 14.10 13.34
C ARG A 74 3.40 14.59 12.88
N ASP A 75 3.39 15.68 12.11
CA ASP A 75 2.15 16.27 11.61
C ASP A 75 1.52 15.39 10.53
N LEU A 76 2.33 14.86 9.61
CA LEU A 76 1.89 13.91 8.58
C LEU A 76 1.34 12.65 9.25
N ASP A 77 2.02 12.17 10.28
CA ASP A 77 1.61 10.98 11.01
C ASP A 77 0.22 11.12 11.65
N LYS A 78 0.01 12.19 12.41
CA LYS A 78 -1.30 12.50 13.01
C LYS A 78 -2.37 12.76 11.96
N PHE A 79 -2.01 13.43 10.87
CA PHE A 79 -2.93 13.81 9.81
C PHE A 79 -3.44 12.59 9.04
N VAL A 80 -2.55 11.66 8.65
CA VAL A 80 -2.90 10.42 7.96
C VAL A 80 -3.84 9.56 8.81
N ARG A 81 -3.56 9.39 10.11
CA ARG A 81 -4.47 8.66 11.00
C ARG A 81 -5.87 9.27 11.03
N LYS A 82 -5.97 10.60 11.21
CA LYS A 82 -7.26 11.32 11.18
C LYS A 82 -8.00 11.19 9.85
N MET A 83 -7.27 11.18 8.74
CA MET A 83 -7.83 11.03 7.40
C MET A 83 -8.37 9.62 7.20
N ALA A 84 -7.62 8.59 7.59
CA ALA A 84 -7.99 7.18 7.45
C ALA A 84 -9.04 6.70 8.48
N SER A 85 -9.20 7.42 9.60
CA SER A 85 -10.25 7.20 10.60
C SER A 85 -11.47 8.10 10.41
N ALA A 86 -11.50 8.93 9.37
CA ALA A 86 -12.66 9.78 9.10
C ALA A 86 -13.89 8.89 8.84
N PRO A 87 -15.07 9.23 9.40
CA PRO A 87 -16.29 8.42 9.27
C PRO A 87 -16.96 8.57 7.89
N SER A 88 -16.50 9.52 7.07
CA SER A 88 -16.98 9.72 5.70
C SER A 88 -15.98 10.54 4.89
N ALA A 89 -16.14 10.50 3.56
CA ALA A 89 -15.29 11.29 2.67
C ALA A 89 -15.46 12.80 2.94
N MET A 90 -16.69 13.21 3.26
CA MET A 90 -17.01 14.60 3.60
C MET A 90 -16.38 15.05 4.93
N ALA A 91 -16.33 14.18 5.94
CA ALA A 91 -15.63 14.49 7.19
C ALA A 91 -14.13 14.71 6.94
N CYS A 92 -13.54 13.87 6.08
CA CYS A 92 -12.15 14.00 5.69
C CYS A 92 -11.85 15.30 4.92
N LYS A 93 -12.75 15.78 4.05
CA LYS A 93 -12.63 17.09 3.40
C LYS A 93 -12.46 18.26 4.38
N ARG A 94 -13.04 18.13 5.58
CA ARG A 94 -13.02 19.18 6.63
C ARG A 94 -11.75 19.15 7.47
N LEU A 95 -10.86 18.17 7.27
CA LEU A 95 -9.61 18.10 8.00
C LEU A 95 -8.70 19.26 7.61
N LEU A 96 -8.23 19.99 8.61
CA LEU A 96 -7.29 21.08 8.43
C LEU A 96 -5.88 20.52 8.28
N LEU A 97 -5.24 20.85 7.16
CA LEU A 97 -3.85 20.48 6.92
C LEU A 97 -2.93 21.31 7.84
N PRO A 98 -2.06 20.68 8.65
CA PRO A 98 -1.09 21.38 9.49
C PRO A 98 -0.19 22.31 8.69
N ASP A 99 0.20 23.46 9.27
CA ASP A 99 1.00 24.48 8.58
C ASP A 99 2.32 23.94 8.02
N SER A 100 2.97 23.01 8.73
CA SER A 100 4.21 22.38 8.31
C SER A 100 4.07 21.57 7.00
N LEU A 101 2.86 21.10 6.70
CA LEU A 101 2.55 20.31 5.50
C LEU A 101 2.00 21.15 4.36
N LYS A 102 1.51 22.37 4.61
CA LYS A 102 0.87 23.22 3.58
C LYS A 102 1.78 23.55 2.40
N GLN A 103 3.10 23.53 2.59
CA GLN A 103 4.06 23.77 1.51
C GLN A 103 4.23 22.56 0.58
N VAL A 104 3.87 21.36 1.04
CA VAL A 104 4.07 20.11 0.30
C VAL A 104 2.75 19.51 -0.14
N TYR A 105 1.70 19.55 0.67
CA TYR A 105 0.40 18.99 0.34
C TYR A 105 -0.68 20.05 0.11
N HIS A 106 -1.68 19.68 -0.69
CA HIS A 106 -2.98 20.34 -0.67
C HIS A 106 -3.84 19.78 0.46
N PRO A 107 -4.82 20.55 0.98
CA PRO A 107 -5.86 19.99 1.84
C PRO A 107 -6.51 18.76 1.18
N PRO A 108 -6.96 17.78 1.97
CA PRO A 108 -7.49 16.53 1.43
C PRO A 108 -8.74 16.84 0.61
N ALA A 109 -8.84 16.20 -0.56
CA ALA A 109 -9.99 16.35 -1.44
C ALA A 109 -10.87 15.09 -1.37
N VAL A 110 -12.14 15.28 -1.71
CA VAL A 110 -13.06 14.17 -1.98
C VAL A 110 -13.02 13.90 -3.46
N PHE A 111 -12.64 12.68 -3.82
CA PHE A 111 -12.64 12.22 -5.20
C PHE A 111 -13.78 11.22 -5.39
N ARG A 112 -14.69 11.51 -6.31
CA ARG A 112 -15.78 10.60 -6.68
C ARG A 112 -15.31 9.78 -7.88
N ASP A 113 -15.07 8.50 -7.67
CA ASP A 113 -14.72 7.59 -8.75
C ASP A 113 -16.01 7.05 -9.37
N VAL A 114 -16.24 7.38 -10.64
CA VAL A 114 -17.49 7.05 -11.34
C VAL A 114 -17.69 5.55 -11.53
N LYS A 115 -16.60 4.77 -11.62
CA LYS A 115 -16.65 3.31 -11.78
C LYS A 115 -16.84 2.61 -10.43
N LEU A 116 -16.24 3.13 -9.36
CA LEU A 116 -16.50 2.65 -8.01
C LEU A 116 -17.88 3.02 -7.49
N ARG A 117 -18.48 4.10 -8.02
CA ARG A 117 -19.69 4.74 -7.48
C ARG A 117 -19.55 5.15 -6.02
N GLU A 118 -18.32 5.42 -5.59
CA GLU A 118 -17.97 5.78 -4.22
C GLU A 118 -17.14 7.06 -4.20
N SER A 119 -17.21 7.78 -3.08
CA SER A 119 -16.35 8.92 -2.79
C SER A 119 -15.23 8.50 -1.85
N VAL A 120 -13.99 8.74 -2.25
CA VAL A 120 -12.79 8.46 -1.46
C VAL A 120 -12.08 9.75 -1.07
N CYS A 121 -11.17 9.62 -0.11
CA CYS A 121 -10.33 10.70 0.34
C CYS A 121 -8.97 10.65 -0.33
N VAL A 122 -8.55 11.77 -0.93
CA VAL A 122 -7.25 11.88 -1.60
C VAL A 122 -6.41 12.97 -0.96
N LEU A 123 -5.16 12.64 -0.63
CA LEU A 123 -4.13 13.59 -0.20
C LEU A 123 -3.09 13.65 -1.32
N LEU A 124 -3.04 14.80 -1.99
CA LEU A 124 -2.20 15.01 -3.17
C LEU A 124 -1.10 16.00 -2.84
N GLU A 125 0.14 15.61 -3.13
CA GLU A 125 1.28 16.51 -3.06
C GLU A 125 1.16 17.62 -4.12
N ARG A 126 1.56 18.83 -3.76
CA ARG A 126 1.63 19.98 -4.67
C ARG A 126 2.58 19.69 -5.81
N THR A 127 2.30 20.35 -6.94
CA THR A 127 3.19 20.33 -8.09
C THR A 127 3.81 21.70 -8.37
N HIS A 128 5.05 21.71 -8.82
CA HIS A 128 5.76 22.87 -9.35
C HIS A 128 6.54 22.46 -10.60
N GLY A 129 6.44 23.25 -11.68
CA GLY A 129 7.14 22.94 -12.94
C GLY A 129 6.74 21.59 -13.56
N GLY A 130 5.51 21.12 -13.32
CA GLY A 130 5.03 19.82 -13.81
C GLY A 130 5.59 18.62 -13.07
N ARG A 131 6.08 18.79 -11.84
CA ARG A 131 6.57 17.71 -10.96
C ARG A 131 6.07 17.90 -9.54
N PHE A 132 6.03 16.84 -8.75
CA PHE A 132 5.87 16.92 -7.31
C PHE A 132 7.00 17.75 -6.68
N VAL A 133 6.63 18.60 -5.70
CA VAL A 133 7.57 19.58 -5.11
C VAL A 133 8.71 18.91 -4.35
N ALA A 134 8.42 17.81 -3.67
CA ALA A 134 9.31 17.06 -2.80
C ALA A 134 9.34 15.55 -3.11
N GLY A 135 8.41 15.04 -3.92
CA GLY A 135 8.32 13.63 -4.28
C GLY A 135 7.94 12.73 -3.10
N TRP A 136 7.11 13.23 -2.20
CA TRP A 136 6.54 12.50 -1.05
C TRP A 136 5.38 11.58 -1.46
N GLY A 137 4.68 11.91 -2.55
CA GLY A 137 3.68 11.05 -3.17
C GLY A 137 2.25 11.42 -2.85
N TRP A 138 1.37 10.43 -2.92
CA TRP A 138 -0.06 10.63 -2.70
C TRP A 138 -0.69 9.41 -2.03
N LEU A 139 -1.82 9.68 -1.38
CA LEU A 139 -2.56 8.71 -0.57
C LEU A 139 -4.04 8.76 -0.95
N VAL A 140 -4.63 7.59 -1.14
CA VAL A 140 -6.09 7.41 -1.18
C VAL A 140 -6.51 6.56 0.00
N VAL A 141 -7.56 6.99 0.70
CA VAL A 141 -8.19 6.18 1.75
C VAL A 141 -9.69 6.07 1.52
N ARG A 142 -10.23 4.89 1.82
CA ARG A 142 -11.65 4.74 2.10
C ARG A 142 -11.89 5.19 3.53
N PRO A 143 -12.81 6.13 3.77
CA PRO A 143 -13.28 6.45 5.11
C PRO A 143 -13.77 5.18 5.82
N ALA A 144 -13.69 5.15 7.15
CA ALA A 144 -14.24 4.03 7.90
C ALA A 144 -15.75 3.95 7.63
N PRO A 145 -16.31 2.76 7.33
CA PRO A 145 -17.75 2.61 7.26
C PRO A 145 -18.33 3.06 8.60
N VAL A 146 -19.40 3.87 8.56
CA VAL A 146 -20.21 4.08 9.75
C VAL A 146 -20.81 2.71 10.05
N GLU A 147 -20.37 2.07 11.13
CA GLU A 147 -21.10 0.92 11.66
C GLU A 147 -22.46 1.51 12.05
N ASP A 148 -23.50 1.19 11.27
CA ASP A 148 -24.87 1.64 11.52
C ASP A 148 -25.39 0.96 12.81
N ASP A 149 -24.86 1.41 13.95
CA ASP A 149 -25.21 0.96 15.31
C ASP A 149 -26.66 1.31 15.67
N GLU A 150 -27.37 2.03 14.79
CA GLU A 150 -28.76 2.44 14.98
C GLU A 150 -29.78 1.31 14.74
N GLY A 151 -29.35 0.15 14.20
CA GLY A 151 -30.24 -0.99 13.96
C GLY A 151 -30.64 -1.80 15.20
N GLU A 152 -29.84 -1.79 16.28
CA GLU A 152 -30.08 -2.66 17.45
C GLU A 152 -30.52 -1.94 18.73
N ARG A 153 -30.40 -0.60 18.81
CA ARG A 153 -30.81 0.16 20.02
C ARG A 153 -32.27 0.63 20.05
N GLY A 154 -33.01 0.48 18.97
CA GLY A 154 -34.43 0.89 18.90
C GLY A 154 -35.42 0.02 19.71
N GLY A 155 -34.98 -1.05 20.38
CA GLY A 155 -35.88 -2.01 21.04
C GLY A 155 -35.78 -2.12 22.57
N THR A 156 -34.79 -1.49 23.23
CA THR A 156 -34.50 -1.72 24.66
C THR A 156 -34.58 -0.48 25.55
N GLU A 157 -34.66 0.74 25.00
CA GLU A 157 -34.85 1.95 25.82
C GLU A 157 -36.24 2.07 26.45
N GLU A 158 -37.25 1.33 25.97
CA GLU A 158 -38.59 1.33 26.57
C GLU A 158 -38.70 0.42 27.82
N LEU A 159 -37.74 -0.50 28.03
CA LEU A 159 -37.73 -1.39 29.20
C LEU A 159 -36.86 -0.88 30.36
N ASN A 160 -35.82 -0.08 30.08
CA ASN A 160 -34.87 0.36 31.11
C ASN A 160 -35.30 1.62 31.90
N ASN A 161 -36.37 2.30 31.48
CA ASN A 161 -36.95 3.41 32.26
C ASN A 161 -37.77 2.94 33.48
N ALA A 162 -38.03 1.63 33.62
CA ALA A 162 -38.70 1.07 34.80
C ALA A 162 -37.72 0.78 35.95
N ASP A 163 -36.49 0.37 35.65
CA ASP A 163 -35.52 -0.07 36.68
C ASP A 163 -34.67 1.08 37.25
N ALA A 164 -34.50 2.17 36.49
CA ALA A 164 -33.75 3.35 36.94
C ALA A 164 -34.39 4.06 38.14
N GLN A 165 -35.70 3.88 38.35
CA GLN A 165 -36.44 4.51 39.43
C GLN A 165 -36.31 3.73 40.77
N GLU A 166 -35.91 2.46 40.75
CA GLU A 166 -35.73 1.64 41.96
C GLU A 166 -34.30 1.76 42.54
N GLU A 167 -33.30 2.14 41.73
CA GLU A 167 -31.91 2.26 42.18
C GLU A 167 -31.62 3.62 42.85
N GLU A 168 -32.37 4.67 42.51
CA GLU A 168 -32.22 6.00 43.12
C GLU A 168 -32.68 6.03 44.61
N ASP A 169 -33.66 5.21 44.97
CA ASP A 169 -34.12 5.04 46.36
C ASP A 169 -33.09 4.31 47.25
N ARG A 170 -32.23 3.46 46.67
CA ARG A 170 -31.17 2.76 47.41
C ARG A 170 -29.95 3.63 47.73
N ARG A 171 -29.72 4.71 46.98
CA ARG A 171 -28.53 5.56 47.14
C ARG A 171 -28.64 6.61 48.24
N GLN A 172 -29.82 6.84 48.83
CA GLN A 172 -29.99 7.79 49.94
C GLN A 172 -29.56 7.27 51.31
N HIS A 173 -29.24 5.98 51.48
CA HIS A 173 -28.90 5.40 52.78
C HIS A 173 -27.56 4.66 52.77
N GLY A 174 -26.45 5.39 52.91
CA GLY A 174 -25.17 4.76 53.27
C GLY A 174 -23.90 5.53 52.92
N HIS A 175 -23.63 6.63 53.64
CA HIS A 175 -22.32 7.27 53.61
C HIS A 175 -21.69 7.24 55.01
N GLN A 176 -20.66 6.43 55.21
CA GLN A 176 -19.73 6.58 56.33
C GLN A 176 -18.31 6.14 55.94
N GLN A 177 -17.49 7.17 55.71
CA GLN A 177 -16.07 7.36 56.06
C GLN A 177 -15.15 6.14 56.23
N ARG A 178 -14.01 6.17 55.51
CA ARG A 178 -12.70 5.89 56.14
C ARG A 178 -11.55 6.55 55.37
N GLU A 179 -10.72 7.28 56.12
CA GLU A 179 -9.48 7.92 55.69
C GLU A 179 -8.24 7.03 55.95
N GLU A 180 -7.17 7.32 55.19
CA GLU A 180 -5.72 7.18 55.49
C GLU A 180 -5.07 5.76 55.47
N PRO A 181 -3.73 5.62 55.44
CA PRO A 181 -2.72 6.31 54.60
C PRO A 181 -1.54 5.39 54.13
N GLY A 182 -0.66 5.92 53.25
CA GLY A 182 0.81 5.79 53.39
C GLY A 182 1.59 4.68 52.68
N GLY A 183 2.63 5.08 51.92
CA GLY A 183 4.00 4.56 52.15
C GLY A 183 4.72 3.73 51.08
N LEU A 184 5.90 4.26 50.71
CA LEU A 184 7.20 3.59 50.50
C LEU A 184 7.69 3.17 49.08
N THR A 185 8.74 3.91 48.69
CA THR A 185 9.93 3.59 47.88
C THR A 185 10.57 2.21 48.10
N LEU A 186 11.15 1.60 47.05
CA LEU A 186 12.48 0.94 47.06
C LEU A 186 12.98 0.45 45.68
N THR A 187 14.16 0.95 45.31
CA THR A 187 15.36 0.35 44.66
C THR A 187 15.34 -0.41 43.32
N SER A 188 16.22 0.10 42.46
CA SER A 188 16.91 -0.47 41.30
C SER A 188 17.68 -1.78 41.56
N ARG A 189 17.68 -2.68 40.57
CA ARG A 189 18.77 -3.66 40.36
C ARG A 189 19.12 -3.77 38.87
N SER A 190 20.41 -3.58 38.61
CA SER A 190 21.12 -3.83 37.37
C SER A 190 21.40 -5.32 37.17
N ALA A 191 21.29 -5.82 35.94
CA ALA A 191 21.94 -7.05 35.50
C ALA A 191 22.53 -6.83 34.10
N ALA A 192 23.86 -6.91 34.01
CA ALA A 192 24.64 -6.95 32.80
C ALA A 192 25.46 -8.23 32.83
N SER A 193 25.35 -9.07 31.79
CA SER A 193 26.44 -9.92 31.27
C SER A 193 25.91 -10.80 30.14
N GLY A 194 26.36 -10.55 28.91
CA GLY A 194 26.07 -11.39 27.76
C GLY A 194 26.51 -10.75 26.44
N ALA A 195 27.79 -10.38 26.33
CA ALA A 195 28.29 -9.57 25.21
C ALA A 195 29.30 -10.27 24.28
N ASP A 196 29.62 -11.56 24.47
CA ASP A 196 30.73 -12.19 23.73
C ASP A 196 30.32 -13.16 22.61
N ASN A 197 29.03 -13.53 22.47
CA ASN A 197 28.58 -14.37 21.34
C ASN A 197 28.07 -13.58 20.11
N ASP A 198 27.78 -12.29 20.25
CA ASP A 198 27.24 -11.48 19.15
C ASP A 198 28.30 -11.02 18.14
N LYS A 199 29.56 -10.91 18.56
CA LYS A 199 30.64 -10.43 17.68
C LYS A 199 31.01 -11.42 16.56
N LEU A 200 30.95 -12.72 16.84
CA LEU A 200 31.24 -13.77 15.85
C LEU A 200 30.09 -13.93 14.83
N ARG A 201 28.85 -13.74 15.27
CA ARG A 201 27.67 -13.79 14.38
C ARG A 201 27.60 -12.58 13.45
N LEU A 202 28.02 -11.40 13.91
CA LEU A 202 28.11 -10.17 13.10
C LEU A 202 29.20 -10.22 12.02
N GLN A 203 30.30 -10.95 12.22
CA GLN A 203 31.35 -11.07 11.21
C GLN A 203 30.95 -11.99 10.04
N LEU A 204 30.24 -13.09 10.32
CA LEU A 204 29.82 -14.04 9.29
C LEU A 204 28.74 -13.46 8.37
N VAL A 205 27.82 -12.66 8.92
CA VAL A 205 26.78 -11.94 8.15
C VAL A 205 27.40 -10.88 7.24
N ARG A 206 28.38 -10.12 7.72
CA ARG A 206 29.10 -9.12 6.89
C ARG A 206 29.81 -9.74 5.68
N GLN A 207 30.31 -10.97 5.82
CA GLN A 207 31.04 -11.65 4.75
C GLN A 207 30.10 -12.19 3.65
N THR A 208 28.90 -12.62 4.02
CA THR A 208 27.87 -13.06 3.07
C THR A 208 27.18 -11.88 2.37
N ASP A 209 26.94 -10.78 3.09
CA ASP A 209 26.38 -9.55 2.51
C ASP A 209 27.34 -8.89 1.50
N GLY A 210 28.66 -8.95 1.74
CA GLY A 210 29.67 -8.41 0.83
C GLY A 210 29.71 -9.10 -0.54
N GLN A 211 29.57 -10.43 -0.57
CA GLN A 211 29.54 -11.18 -1.84
C GLN A 211 28.24 -10.97 -2.64
N GLN A 212 27.11 -10.80 -1.95
CA GLN A 212 25.84 -10.43 -2.61
C GLN A 212 25.91 -9.03 -3.25
N HIS A 213 26.68 -8.11 -2.66
CA HIS A 213 26.84 -6.75 -3.15
C HIS A 213 27.68 -6.67 -4.44
N GLU A 214 28.79 -7.41 -4.53
CA GLU A 214 29.58 -7.48 -5.78
C GLU A 214 28.78 -8.07 -6.94
N GLN A 215 27.92 -9.05 -6.69
CA GLN A 215 27.06 -9.65 -7.72
C GLN A 215 25.99 -8.67 -8.22
N GLN A 216 25.39 -7.89 -7.32
CA GLN A 216 24.39 -6.88 -7.69
C GLN A 216 25.00 -5.68 -8.44
N GLN A 217 26.23 -5.26 -8.10
CA GLN A 217 26.94 -4.22 -8.83
C GLN A 217 27.44 -4.70 -10.21
N GLN A 218 27.94 -5.94 -10.33
CA GLN A 218 28.38 -6.50 -11.62
C GLN A 218 27.23 -6.65 -12.62
N GLN A 219 26.02 -6.99 -12.15
CA GLN A 219 24.82 -7.05 -13.00
C GLN A 219 24.36 -5.67 -13.47
N GLN A 220 24.61 -4.61 -12.70
CA GLN A 220 24.29 -3.23 -13.10
C GLN A 220 25.37 -2.60 -13.99
N GLY A 221 26.63 -3.04 -13.88
CA GLY A 221 27.75 -2.51 -14.66
C GLY A 221 27.84 -2.98 -16.13
N GLN A 222 27.04 -3.97 -16.55
CA GLN A 222 27.03 -4.46 -17.94
C GLN A 222 26.04 -3.73 -18.86
N ILE A 223 25.22 -2.80 -18.34
CA ILE A 223 24.37 -1.94 -19.17
C ILE A 223 25.09 -0.60 -19.41
N SER A 224 25.89 -0.58 -20.49
CA SER A 224 26.46 0.59 -21.18
C SER A 224 27.52 1.44 -20.45
N TRP A 225 28.78 1.21 -20.80
CA TRP A 225 29.81 2.26 -20.80
C TRP A 225 30.05 2.70 -22.25
N ILE A 226 29.53 3.87 -22.63
CA ILE A 226 30.03 4.64 -23.78
C ILE A 226 30.70 5.90 -23.18
N PRO A 227 31.98 6.18 -23.48
CA PRO A 227 32.73 7.22 -22.81
C PRO A 227 32.17 8.62 -23.11
N ILE A 228 32.07 9.42 -22.04
CA ILE A 228 31.63 10.81 -22.02
C ILE A 228 32.71 11.68 -22.65
N SER A 229 32.67 11.84 -23.97
CA SER A 229 33.12 13.09 -24.59
C SER A 229 32.32 13.35 -25.85
N ARG A 230 31.69 14.54 -25.89
CA ARG A 230 30.81 15.10 -26.93
C ARG A 230 29.37 14.61 -26.91
N ARG A 231 28.46 15.46 -26.40
CA ARG A 231 27.10 15.67 -26.95
C ARG A 231 26.42 16.92 -26.37
N ARG A 232 26.55 18.04 -27.08
CA ARG A 232 25.42 18.93 -27.34
C ARG A 232 24.75 18.39 -28.61
N ARG A 233 23.49 17.92 -28.50
CA ARG A 233 22.53 17.45 -29.56
C ARG A 233 21.90 16.10 -29.22
N TRP A 234 21.14 16.02 -28.12
CA TRP A 234 20.25 14.87 -27.82
C TRP A 234 18.83 15.31 -27.43
N TRP A 235 18.34 16.40 -28.03
CA TRP A 235 16.97 16.89 -27.80
C TRP A 235 15.92 16.28 -28.76
N TRP A 236 16.33 15.49 -29.77
CA TRP A 236 15.43 14.97 -30.81
C TRP A 236 15.04 13.49 -30.67
N CYS A 237 15.80 12.66 -29.94
CA CYS A 237 15.47 11.23 -29.81
C CYS A 237 14.37 10.93 -28.78
N TRP A 238 14.00 11.87 -27.91
CA TRP A 238 12.90 11.67 -26.96
C TRP A 238 11.50 11.79 -27.59
N TYR A 239 11.40 12.38 -28.80
CA TYR A 239 10.12 12.54 -29.49
C TYR A 239 9.70 11.34 -30.36
N TRP A 240 10.59 10.38 -30.63
CA TRP A 240 10.28 9.26 -31.51
C TRP A 240 9.65 8.06 -30.79
N TRP A 241 9.75 7.99 -29.46
CA TRP A 241 9.11 6.95 -28.65
C TRP A 241 7.63 7.24 -28.34
N ARG A 242 7.16 8.48 -28.57
CA ARG A 242 5.79 8.92 -28.23
C ARG A 242 4.72 8.62 -29.29
N GLY A 243 5.10 8.01 -30.42
CA GLY A 243 4.20 7.76 -31.54
C GLY A 243 3.48 6.40 -31.51
N ARG A 244 3.95 5.42 -30.73
CA ARG A 244 3.37 4.06 -30.73
C ARG A 244 2.45 3.75 -29.54
N ASP A 245 2.60 4.44 -28.41
CA ASP A 245 1.74 4.17 -27.23
C ASP A 245 0.35 4.81 -27.30
N LEU A 246 0.12 5.78 -28.18
CA LEU A 246 -1.21 6.38 -28.38
C LEU A 246 -2.15 5.49 -29.22
N GLU A 247 -1.61 4.56 -30.02
CA GLU A 247 -2.42 3.57 -30.75
C GLU A 247 -2.98 2.48 -29.82
N TRP A 248 -2.25 2.12 -28.76
CA TRP A 248 -2.72 1.20 -27.73
C TRP A 248 -3.91 1.77 -26.93
N ILE A 249 -3.90 3.08 -26.65
CA ILE A 249 -4.98 3.77 -25.91
C ILE A 249 -6.25 3.92 -26.75
N ARG A 250 -6.12 4.12 -28.08
CA ARG A 250 -7.29 4.27 -28.96
C ARG A 250 -8.07 2.95 -29.13
N ASN A 251 -7.42 1.80 -29.02
CA ASN A 251 -8.07 0.49 -29.08
C ASN A 251 -8.82 0.09 -27.79
N MET A 252 -8.60 0.75 -26.65
CA MET A 252 -9.31 0.46 -25.41
C MET A 252 -10.60 1.27 -25.19
N SER A 253 -10.94 2.18 -26.13
CA SER A 253 -12.10 3.09 -26.02
C SER A 253 -13.16 2.88 -27.10
N GLY A 254 -13.23 1.68 -27.69
CA GLY A 254 -14.29 1.31 -28.64
C GLY A 254 -15.68 1.30 -28.00
N GLY A 255 -16.26 2.47 -27.80
CA GLY A 255 -17.70 2.66 -27.66
C GLY A 255 -18.28 2.92 -29.04
N GLU A 256 -19.16 2.03 -29.48
CA GLU A 256 -20.01 2.21 -30.65
C GLU A 256 -20.76 3.55 -30.55
N GLU A 257 -20.63 4.39 -31.58
CA GLU A 257 -21.54 5.51 -31.82
C GLU A 257 -22.93 4.94 -32.13
N ALA A 258 -23.86 5.09 -31.18
CA ALA A 258 -25.28 4.91 -31.45
C ALA A 258 -25.74 6.03 -32.40
N GLN A 259 -26.21 5.64 -33.59
CA GLN A 259 -26.98 6.50 -34.46
C GLN A 259 -28.41 6.60 -33.90
N ASP A 260 -28.85 7.81 -33.60
CA ASP A 260 -30.24 8.13 -33.30
C ASP A 260 -31.11 7.87 -34.54
N GLN A 261 -31.96 6.85 -34.47
CA GLN A 261 -33.17 6.74 -35.27
C GLN A 261 -34.36 6.72 -34.32
N GLU A 262 -35.10 7.83 -34.30
CA GLU A 262 -36.49 7.89 -33.84
C GLU A 262 -37.36 7.08 -34.80
N GLU A 263 -37.84 5.91 -34.38
CA GLU A 263 -39.11 5.36 -34.87
C GLU A 263 -39.89 4.76 -33.69
N ASP A 264 -41.18 5.09 -33.69
CA ASP A 264 -42.21 4.66 -32.76
C ASP A 264 -42.51 3.15 -32.83
N GLU A 265 -43.17 2.68 -31.78
CA GLU A 265 -44.07 1.51 -31.70
C GLU A 265 -43.59 0.14 -31.17
N GLU A 266 -44.39 -0.28 -30.20
CA GLU A 266 -44.81 -1.63 -29.80
C GLU A 266 -43.96 -2.52 -28.87
N ALA A 267 -44.57 -2.69 -27.69
CA ALA A 267 -44.39 -3.71 -26.66
C ALA A 267 -44.01 -5.11 -27.16
N ALA A 268 -42.90 -5.64 -26.64
CA ALA A 268 -42.72 -7.06 -26.38
C ALA A 268 -41.56 -7.34 -25.40
N GLY A 269 -41.88 -8.05 -24.30
CA GLY A 269 -41.01 -9.06 -23.70
C GLY A 269 -39.81 -8.60 -22.88
N GLU A 270 -40.01 -8.38 -21.57
CA GLU A 270 -38.94 -8.49 -20.58
C GLU A 270 -38.43 -9.95 -20.52
N SER A 271 -37.28 -10.22 -21.14
CA SER A 271 -36.49 -11.41 -20.83
C SER A 271 -35.44 -11.04 -19.78
N ALA A 272 -35.66 -11.53 -18.56
CA ALA A 272 -34.68 -11.50 -17.48
C ALA A 272 -33.36 -12.13 -17.94
N VAL A 273 -32.30 -11.34 -17.93
CA VAL A 273 -30.93 -11.85 -18.02
C VAL A 273 -30.59 -12.36 -16.63
N GLU A 274 -30.60 -13.69 -16.48
CA GLU A 274 -30.15 -14.36 -15.26
C GLU A 274 -28.65 -14.07 -15.07
N GLU A 275 -28.34 -13.32 -14.02
CA GLU A 275 -27.00 -13.16 -13.49
C GLU A 275 -26.57 -14.53 -12.92
N GLU A 276 -25.82 -15.31 -13.70
CA GLU A 276 -25.31 -16.62 -13.28
C GLU A 276 -24.38 -16.46 -12.07
N THR A 277 -24.94 -16.63 -10.88
CA THR A 277 -24.19 -16.90 -9.66
C THR A 277 -23.40 -18.19 -9.86
N MET A 278 -22.09 -18.04 -10.05
CA MET A 278 -21.13 -19.14 -10.17
C MET A 278 -21.11 -19.96 -8.86
N VAL A 279 -21.87 -21.05 -8.81
CA VAL A 279 -21.87 -21.99 -7.69
C VAL A 279 -20.63 -22.89 -7.80
N VAL A 280 -19.53 -22.46 -7.17
CA VAL A 280 -18.33 -23.28 -7.01
C VAL A 280 -18.62 -24.41 -6.03
N ARG A 281 -18.80 -25.63 -6.54
CA ARG A 281 -18.85 -26.85 -5.73
C ARG A 281 -17.44 -27.32 -5.40
N SER A 282 -16.98 -27.10 -4.16
CA SER A 282 -15.71 -27.65 -3.67
C SER A 282 -15.91 -28.51 -2.41
N GLY A 283 -15.64 -29.81 -2.55
CA GLY A 283 -15.44 -30.74 -1.43
C GLY A 283 -14.06 -30.56 -0.78
N TRP A 284 -13.80 -29.37 -0.24
CA TRP A 284 -12.62 -29.07 0.57
C TRP A 284 -12.97 -29.23 2.04
N THR A 285 -12.21 -30.04 2.78
CA THR A 285 -12.28 -30.07 4.24
C THR A 285 -11.71 -28.75 4.80
N PRO A 286 -12.50 -27.95 5.54
CA PRO A 286 -12.03 -26.67 6.04
C PRO A 286 -10.96 -26.87 7.10
N HIS A 287 -9.78 -26.27 6.89
CA HIS A 287 -8.83 -26.02 7.97
C HIS A 287 -9.50 -25.07 8.96
N ARG A 288 -10.01 -25.61 10.07
CA ARG A 288 -10.58 -24.82 11.16
C ARG A 288 -9.50 -23.87 11.70
N GLY A 289 -9.75 -22.56 11.67
CA GLY A 289 -9.03 -21.60 12.52
C GLY A 289 -8.48 -20.33 11.88
N ARG A 290 -8.65 -20.08 10.57
CA ARG A 290 -8.23 -18.79 9.99
C ARG A 290 -9.32 -17.74 10.21
N ARG A 291 -8.92 -16.52 10.59
CA ARG A 291 -9.82 -15.35 10.63
C ARG A 291 -9.78 -14.62 9.29
N PRO A 292 -10.90 -14.01 8.85
CA PRO A 292 -10.97 -13.41 7.52
C PRO A 292 -10.04 -12.21 7.48
N LEU A 293 -9.34 -12.01 6.36
CA LEU A 293 -8.65 -10.76 6.12
C LEU A 293 -9.68 -9.62 6.18
N ARG A 294 -9.50 -8.69 7.12
CA ARG A 294 -10.45 -7.57 7.27
C ARG A 294 -10.07 -6.36 6.44
N ARG A 295 -8.78 -6.03 6.39
CA ARG A 295 -8.29 -4.80 5.76
C ARG A 295 -7.03 -5.03 4.96
N LEU A 296 -6.90 -4.29 3.86
CA LEU A 296 -5.77 -4.33 2.95
C LEU A 296 -5.27 -2.91 2.71
N HIS A 297 -3.98 -2.70 2.94
CA HIS A 297 -3.26 -1.47 2.62
C HIS A 297 -2.26 -1.77 1.50
N LEU A 298 -2.36 -1.01 0.42
CA LEU A 298 -1.53 -1.18 -0.77
C LEU A 298 -0.42 -0.12 -0.78
N GLY A 299 0.82 -0.55 -1.01
CA GLY A 299 1.99 0.33 -1.08
C GLY A 299 2.73 0.18 -2.40
N VAL A 300 3.04 1.31 -3.04
CA VAL A 300 3.82 1.36 -4.29
C VAL A 300 4.99 2.34 -4.13
N PRO A 301 6.17 1.86 -3.71
CA PRO A 301 7.32 2.72 -3.47
C PRO A 301 7.98 3.17 -4.78
N HIS A 302 7.84 2.42 -5.87
CA HIS A 302 8.55 2.64 -7.13
C HIS A 302 7.55 2.84 -8.30
N PRO A 303 6.77 3.94 -8.30
CA PRO A 303 5.87 4.23 -9.42
C PRO A 303 6.66 4.35 -10.72
N SER A 304 6.10 3.84 -11.81
CA SER A 304 6.61 3.94 -13.19
C SER A 304 7.96 3.24 -13.48
N PHE A 305 8.84 3.02 -12.50
CA PHE A 305 10.13 2.34 -12.71
C PHE A 305 9.95 0.84 -12.97
N GLU A 306 9.02 0.22 -12.25
CA GLU A 306 8.85 -1.24 -12.24
C GLU A 306 7.62 -1.68 -13.07
N GLY A 307 7.30 -0.89 -14.09
CA GLY A 307 6.06 -1.03 -14.87
C GLY A 307 4.86 -0.34 -14.20
N PRO A 308 3.63 -0.73 -14.57
CA PRO A 308 2.40 -0.06 -14.11
C PRO A 308 1.93 -0.54 -12.73
N VAL A 309 2.86 -0.73 -11.78
CA VAL A 309 2.55 -1.27 -10.44
C VAL A 309 1.65 -0.34 -9.61
N ASP A 310 1.70 0.96 -9.88
CA ASP A 310 0.80 1.98 -9.32
C ASP A 310 -0.62 1.89 -9.90
N LEU A 311 -0.75 1.66 -11.21
CA LEU A 311 -2.06 1.38 -11.83
C LEU A 311 -2.65 0.09 -11.29
N GLN A 312 -1.85 -0.95 -11.14
CA GLN A 312 -2.28 -2.21 -10.55
C GLN A 312 -2.76 -2.02 -9.11
N ALA A 313 -2.01 -1.32 -8.26
CA ALA A 313 -2.43 -1.06 -6.89
C ALA A 313 -3.77 -0.31 -6.83
N VAL A 314 -3.95 0.70 -7.68
CA VAL A 314 -5.20 1.47 -7.75
C VAL A 314 -6.35 0.61 -8.27
N ALA A 315 -6.11 -0.23 -9.27
CA ALA A 315 -7.11 -1.16 -9.78
C ALA A 315 -7.53 -2.19 -8.71
N LEU A 316 -6.58 -2.71 -7.93
CA LEU A 316 -6.89 -3.60 -6.79
C LEU A 316 -7.68 -2.87 -5.71
N PHE A 317 -7.28 -1.64 -5.36
CA PHE A 317 -8.03 -0.80 -4.43
C PHE A 317 -9.49 -0.61 -4.87
N ARG A 318 -9.70 -0.47 -6.18
CA ARG A 318 -11.04 -0.33 -6.74
C ARG A 318 -11.83 -1.63 -6.74
N ARG A 319 -11.20 -2.73 -7.17
CA ARG A 319 -11.84 -4.03 -7.32
C ARG A 319 -12.12 -4.73 -5.98
N LEU A 320 -11.56 -4.25 -4.89
CA LEU A 320 -11.66 -4.86 -3.57
C LEU A 320 -12.30 -3.90 -2.55
N PRO A 321 -13.53 -3.39 -2.77
CA PRO A 321 -14.12 -2.35 -1.94
C PRO A 321 -14.35 -2.73 -0.48
N SER A 322 -14.58 -4.02 -0.22
CA SER A 322 -14.77 -4.58 1.12
C SER A 322 -13.46 -4.83 1.88
N LEU A 323 -12.30 -4.72 1.22
CA LEU A 323 -10.99 -5.11 1.76
C LEU A 323 -10.00 -3.95 1.73
N ALA A 324 -9.84 -3.30 0.58
CA ALA A 324 -8.80 -2.31 0.35
C ALA A 324 -9.15 -0.97 1.01
N ARG A 325 -8.48 -0.66 2.11
CA ARG A 325 -8.69 0.54 2.90
C ARG A 325 -7.86 1.72 2.41
N SER A 326 -6.66 1.49 1.91
CA SER A 326 -5.80 2.57 1.41
C SER A 326 -4.86 2.14 0.29
N VAL A 327 -4.45 3.10 -0.52
CA VAL A 327 -3.29 2.97 -1.42
C VAL A 327 -2.35 4.17 -1.22
N VAL A 328 -1.06 3.87 -1.02
CA VAL A 328 0.03 4.84 -0.91
C VAL A 328 0.94 4.67 -2.12
N VAL A 329 1.22 5.75 -2.83
CA VAL A 329 2.14 5.74 -3.98
C VAL A 329 3.19 6.81 -3.77
N SER A 330 4.47 6.43 -3.86
CA SER A 330 5.60 7.36 -3.77
C SER A 330 5.51 8.45 -4.85
N GLY A 331 6.07 9.63 -4.58
CA GLY A 331 6.10 10.75 -5.53
C GLY A 331 7.39 10.83 -6.34
N LYS A 332 8.29 9.86 -6.20
CA LYS A 332 9.62 9.90 -6.81
C LYS A 332 10.09 8.55 -7.29
N HIS A 333 10.95 8.62 -8.30
CA HIS A 333 11.77 7.51 -8.74
C HIS A 333 12.71 7.05 -7.63
N ARG A 334 12.95 5.73 -7.50
CA ARG A 334 13.86 5.20 -6.47
C ARG A 334 15.29 5.76 -6.56
N ARG A 335 15.72 6.16 -7.76
CA ARG A 335 17.00 6.86 -8.05
C ARG A 335 16.82 8.35 -8.34
N ALA A 336 15.81 9.01 -7.78
CA ALA A 336 15.64 10.45 -7.95
C ALA A 336 16.85 11.24 -7.42
N THR A 337 17.64 10.68 -6.49
CA THR A 337 18.94 11.20 -6.05
C THR A 337 20.02 10.13 -6.07
N ASP A 338 21.27 10.55 -6.27
CA ASP A 338 22.46 9.71 -6.11
C ASP A 338 23.01 9.75 -4.67
N ALA A 339 22.38 10.50 -3.75
CA ALA A 339 22.74 10.44 -2.34
C ALA A 339 22.49 9.03 -1.80
N ASP A 340 23.42 8.50 -1.01
CA ASP A 340 23.22 7.23 -0.31
C ASP A 340 22.17 7.38 0.80
N SER A 341 21.36 6.34 0.98
CA SER A 341 20.43 6.29 2.11
C SER A 341 21.20 6.33 3.42
N THR A 342 20.82 7.25 4.31
CA THR A 342 21.33 7.29 5.68
C THR A 342 20.83 6.11 6.51
N CYS A 343 19.71 5.51 6.07
CA CYS A 343 19.19 4.26 6.59
C CYS A 343 19.77 3.13 5.75
N LEU A 344 20.41 2.14 6.37
CA LEU A 344 21.20 1.11 5.66
C LEU A 344 22.42 1.64 4.89
N PRO A 345 23.30 2.43 5.54
CA PRO A 345 24.45 3.04 4.89
C PRO A 345 25.41 1.99 4.32
N GLY A 346 25.98 2.28 3.15
CA GLY A 346 26.98 1.43 2.50
C GLY A 346 26.43 0.19 1.78
N LEU A 347 25.11 0.01 1.72
CA LEU A 347 24.48 -1.09 0.98
C LEU A 347 24.10 -0.73 -0.47
N GLY A 348 24.41 0.48 -0.92
CA GLY A 348 24.16 0.95 -2.29
C GLY A 348 22.70 1.30 -2.58
N TYR A 349 21.88 1.51 -1.56
CA TYR A 349 20.52 2.03 -1.75
C TYR A 349 20.55 3.55 -1.84
N PRO A 350 20.02 4.13 -2.93
CA PRO A 350 19.86 5.58 -3.01
C PRO A 350 18.85 6.05 -1.95
N ALA A 351 19.06 7.23 -1.41
CA ALA A 351 18.23 7.80 -0.36
C ALA A 351 16.79 8.05 -0.81
N SER A 352 16.58 8.20 -2.12
CA SER A 352 15.25 8.33 -2.73
C SER A 352 14.47 7.03 -2.85
N ASP A 353 15.07 5.87 -2.55
CA ASP A 353 14.37 4.58 -2.54
C ASP A 353 13.50 4.47 -1.27
N PRO A 354 12.17 4.60 -1.37
CA PRO A 354 11.33 4.71 -0.19
C PRO A 354 11.32 3.43 0.64
N SER A 355 11.61 2.27 0.04
CA SER A 355 11.63 0.99 0.75
C SER A 355 12.81 0.90 1.74
N HIS A 356 13.84 1.71 1.54
CA HIS A 356 15.12 1.63 2.24
C HIS A 356 15.46 2.91 3.03
N ASN A 357 14.46 3.77 3.29
CA ASN A 357 14.65 5.04 4.01
C ASN A 357 13.51 5.30 5.02
N ASP A 358 13.80 5.21 6.32
CA ASP A 358 12.84 5.39 7.43
C ASP A 358 12.27 6.82 7.55
N ARG A 359 12.94 7.79 6.93
CA ARG A 359 12.54 9.20 6.92
C ARG A 359 11.72 9.56 5.69
N ASP A 360 11.60 8.67 4.71
CA ASP A 360 10.80 8.92 3.52
C ASP A 360 9.32 9.05 3.87
N ALA A 361 8.62 10.01 3.24
CA ALA A 361 7.20 10.27 3.47
C ALA A 361 6.33 9.03 3.22
N PHE A 362 6.68 8.19 2.24
CA PHE A 362 6.01 6.92 2.00
C PHE A 362 5.98 6.04 3.26
N ASN A 363 7.13 5.87 3.90
CA ASN A 363 7.22 5.09 5.15
C ASN A 363 6.51 5.79 6.30
N ILE A 364 6.55 7.13 6.39
CA ILE A 364 5.78 7.86 7.41
C ILE A 364 4.30 7.52 7.30
N ILE A 365 3.73 7.60 6.09
CA ILE A 365 2.32 7.30 5.84
C ILE A 365 2.01 5.84 6.18
N SER A 366 2.83 4.90 5.73
CA SER A 366 2.66 3.47 6.02
C SER A 366 2.73 3.16 7.52
N PHE A 367 3.65 3.78 8.27
CA PHE A 367 3.72 3.64 9.73
C PHE A 367 2.46 4.18 10.40
N SER A 368 1.92 5.30 9.92
CA SER A 368 0.71 5.88 10.51
C SER A 368 -0.51 4.99 10.29
N LEU A 369 -0.62 4.34 9.13
CA LEU A 369 -1.65 3.34 8.87
C LEU A 369 -1.47 2.11 9.77
N LEU A 370 -0.24 1.63 9.97
CA LEU A 370 0.06 0.54 10.91
C LEU A 370 -0.35 0.88 12.35
N GLU A 371 -0.04 2.08 12.83
CA GLU A 371 -0.44 2.50 14.19
C GLU A 371 -1.95 2.66 14.32
N LEU A 372 -2.65 3.17 13.29
CA LEU A 372 -4.11 3.22 13.28
C LEU A 372 -4.71 1.81 13.42
N GLU A 373 -4.18 0.84 12.68
CA GLU A 373 -4.64 -0.54 12.77
C GLU A 373 -4.43 -1.08 14.20
N LYS A 374 -3.27 -0.86 14.82
CA LYS A 374 -3.04 -1.26 16.23
C LYS A 374 -3.98 -0.57 17.22
N GLU A 375 -4.27 0.72 17.03
CA GLU A 375 -5.21 1.48 17.88
C GLU A 375 -6.62 0.88 17.82
N GLU A 376 -7.13 0.60 16.62
CA GLU A 376 -8.46 0.00 16.43
C GLU A 376 -8.55 -1.43 17.01
N LEU A 377 -7.46 -2.18 16.97
CA LEU A 377 -7.39 -3.50 17.61
C LEU A 377 -7.43 -3.41 19.12
N SER A 378 -6.67 -2.47 19.68
CA SER A 378 -6.64 -2.23 21.12
C SER A 378 -8.03 -1.83 21.63
N GLN A 379 -8.77 -1.00 20.89
CA GLN A 379 -10.12 -0.59 21.24
C GLN A 379 -11.11 -1.77 21.25
N ARG A 380 -11.04 -2.68 20.27
CA ARG A 380 -11.90 -3.87 20.20
C ARG A 380 -11.65 -4.86 21.34
N CYS A 381 -10.41 -4.94 21.82
CA CYS A 381 -10.03 -5.81 22.94
C CYS A 381 -10.18 -5.15 24.32
N GLY A 382 -10.28 -3.81 24.38
CA GLY A 382 -10.24 -3.02 25.61
C GLY A 382 -11.59 -2.46 26.08
N GLY A 383 -12.70 -2.89 25.47
CA GLY A 383 -14.05 -2.45 25.82
C GLY A 383 -14.54 -3.00 27.16
N GLY A 384 -13.96 -2.52 28.25
CA GLY A 384 -14.36 -2.90 29.60
C GLY A 384 -13.36 -2.51 30.69
N ALA A 385 -12.76 -1.32 30.64
CA ALA A 385 -12.12 -0.71 31.81
C ALA A 385 -13.19 -0.23 32.83
N GLY A 386 -14.21 -1.06 33.07
CA GLY A 386 -15.01 -0.91 34.27
C GLY A 386 -14.11 -1.31 35.43
N ASP A 387 -13.99 -0.44 36.43
CA ASP A 387 -13.27 -0.65 37.70
C ASP A 387 -13.84 -1.82 38.54
N GLY A 388 -14.57 -2.75 37.92
CA GLY A 388 -15.00 -4.00 38.50
C GLY A 388 -13.83 -4.97 38.50
N ASP A 389 -13.39 -5.31 39.70
CA ASP A 389 -12.33 -6.25 40.11
C ASP A 389 -12.54 -7.72 39.63
N GLY A 390 -13.21 -7.93 38.50
CA GLY A 390 -13.76 -9.20 38.05
C GLY A 390 -13.16 -9.67 36.74
N GLY A 391 -11.85 -9.96 36.71
CA GLY A 391 -11.21 -11.12 36.06
C GLY A 391 -11.59 -11.58 34.63
N GLY A 392 -12.38 -10.83 33.86
CA GLY A 392 -12.85 -11.19 32.52
C GLY A 392 -11.89 -10.72 31.44
N GLY A 393 -10.58 -10.95 31.61
CA GLY A 393 -9.62 -10.61 30.57
C GLY A 393 -9.95 -11.35 29.28
N CYS A 394 -9.70 -10.72 28.12
CA CYS A 394 -9.69 -11.38 26.80
C CYS A 394 -8.55 -12.43 26.68
N GLY A 395 -8.19 -13.08 27.78
CA GLY A 395 -7.44 -14.32 27.90
C GLY A 395 -8.38 -15.49 27.69
N GLY A 396 -8.89 -15.65 26.47
CA GLY A 396 -9.18 -16.99 26.00
C GLY A 396 -7.86 -17.74 25.94
N GLY A 397 -7.53 -18.43 27.03
CA GLY A 397 -6.28 -19.17 27.26
C GLY A 397 -6.13 -20.44 26.40
N GLY A 398 -6.39 -20.34 25.10
CA GLY A 398 -6.09 -21.40 24.14
C GLY A 398 -5.02 -20.93 23.17
N GLU A 399 -3.88 -21.64 23.21
CA GLU A 399 -2.83 -21.77 22.17
C GLU A 399 -2.68 -20.64 21.14
N GLU A 400 -1.50 -20.00 21.17
CA GLU A 400 -0.73 -19.48 20.03
C GLU A 400 -1.51 -19.24 18.73
N SER A 401 -2.57 -18.43 18.79
CA SER A 401 -3.30 -18.05 17.58
C SER A 401 -2.48 -16.98 16.88
N GLY A 402 -1.89 -17.43 15.77
CA GLY A 402 -1.17 -16.66 14.79
C GLY A 402 -1.91 -15.41 14.29
N TRP A 403 -1.31 -14.78 13.29
CA TRP A 403 -1.73 -13.47 12.79
C TRP A 403 -3.27 -13.35 12.68
N GLN A 404 -3.88 -12.55 13.56
CA GLN A 404 -5.35 -12.55 13.73
C GLN A 404 -6.09 -11.81 12.59
N GLY A 405 -5.58 -11.81 11.36
CA GLY A 405 -6.35 -11.50 10.14
C GLY A 405 -6.78 -10.05 9.97
N LEU A 406 -6.20 -9.09 10.70
CA LEU A 406 -6.84 -7.78 10.81
C LEU A 406 -6.47 -6.80 9.68
N ALA A 407 -5.20 -6.72 9.29
CA ALA A 407 -4.78 -5.75 8.25
C ALA A 407 -3.52 -6.18 7.48
N MET A 408 -3.65 -6.54 6.20
CA MET A 408 -2.49 -6.88 5.37
C MET A 408 -1.88 -5.61 4.79
N PHE A 409 -0.55 -5.51 4.84
CA PHE A 409 0.21 -4.47 4.15
C PHE A 409 0.94 -5.07 2.96
N LEU A 410 0.36 -4.88 1.77
CA LEU A 410 0.87 -5.43 0.52
C LEU A 410 1.66 -4.36 -0.24
N GLN A 411 2.97 -4.57 -0.37
CA GLN A 411 3.86 -3.72 -1.12
C GLN A 411 4.18 -4.35 -2.48
N LEU A 412 3.80 -3.67 -3.56
CA LEU A 412 3.93 -4.18 -4.93
C LEU A 412 5.19 -3.63 -5.60
N HIS A 413 6.00 -4.54 -6.13
CA HIS A 413 7.19 -4.27 -6.93
C HIS A 413 7.16 -5.04 -8.24
N GLY A 414 7.77 -4.48 -9.27
CA GLY A 414 8.07 -5.23 -10.49
C GLY A 414 9.52 -5.69 -10.46
N LYS A 415 9.75 -6.94 -10.85
CA LYS A 415 11.11 -7.49 -10.95
C LYS A 415 11.60 -7.52 -12.40
N ALA A 416 12.91 -7.47 -12.55
CA ALA A 416 13.57 -7.83 -13.79
C ALA A 416 13.51 -9.36 -14.02
N PRO A 417 13.53 -9.85 -15.27
CA PRO A 417 13.53 -11.27 -15.57
C PRO A 417 14.64 -12.05 -14.86
N GLU A 418 15.82 -11.44 -14.69
CA GLU A 418 17.03 -12.08 -14.18
C GLU A 418 17.09 -12.16 -12.65
N SER A 419 16.34 -11.32 -11.93
CA SER A 419 16.48 -11.23 -10.47
C SER A 419 15.95 -12.47 -9.75
N CYS A 420 14.81 -13.01 -10.21
CA CYS A 420 14.21 -14.25 -9.72
C CYS A 420 13.57 -14.99 -10.92
N PRO A 421 14.39 -15.64 -11.77
CA PRO A 421 13.95 -16.15 -13.06
C PRO A 421 12.99 -17.33 -12.94
N GLY A 422 13.02 -18.07 -11.83
CA GLY A 422 12.11 -19.18 -11.57
C GLY A 422 10.71 -18.77 -11.11
N SER A 423 10.47 -17.49 -10.85
CA SER A 423 9.24 -17.00 -10.25
C SER A 423 8.51 -16.05 -11.19
N THR A 424 7.22 -16.25 -11.44
CA THR A 424 6.36 -15.21 -12.01
C THR A 424 6.00 -14.19 -10.92
N VAL A 425 5.72 -14.69 -9.72
CA VAL A 425 5.47 -13.88 -8.51
C VAL A 425 6.32 -14.44 -7.37
N PHE A 426 7.07 -13.59 -6.69
CA PHE A 426 7.81 -13.94 -5.48
C PHE A 426 7.30 -13.10 -4.31
N ALA A 427 6.77 -13.77 -3.28
CA ALA A 427 6.19 -13.11 -2.10
C ALA A 427 7.06 -13.36 -0.86
N SER A 428 7.44 -12.30 -0.15
CA SER A 428 8.28 -12.37 1.04
C SER A 428 7.74 -11.49 2.17
N GLY A 429 8.15 -11.78 3.40
CA GLY A 429 7.68 -11.08 4.60
C GLY A 429 8.69 -10.07 5.13
N GLY A 430 9.83 -9.86 4.46
CA GLY A 430 10.92 -9.05 4.99
C GLY A 430 11.85 -9.77 5.96
N PHE A 431 11.76 -11.10 6.04
CA PHE A 431 12.72 -11.96 6.74
C PHE A 431 13.69 -12.62 5.75
N GLY A 432 14.88 -12.96 6.23
CA GLY A 432 15.89 -13.67 5.45
C GLY A 432 15.41 -15.04 4.98
N SER A 433 16.03 -15.59 3.94
CA SER A 433 15.70 -16.94 3.43
C SER A 433 15.93 -18.04 4.47
N ASN A 434 16.71 -17.76 5.52
CA ASN A 434 16.92 -18.65 6.66
C ASN A 434 15.78 -18.60 7.70
N ALA A 435 14.78 -17.73 7.53
CA ALA A 435 13.59 -17.67 8.38
C ALA A 435 12.58 -18.77 8.00
N THR A 436 13.05 -20.02 8.06
CA THR A 436 12.26 -21.19 7.65
C THR A 436 11.06 -21.43 8.55
N VAL A 437 11.12 -21.01 9.81
CA VAL A 437 9.97 -21.12 10.73
C VAL A 437 8.87 -20.18 10.25
N PHE A 438 9.18 -18.89 10.03
CA PHE A 438 8.24 -17.90 9.53
C PHE A 438 7.61 -18.28 8.20
N TYR A 439 8.42 -18.70 7.20
CA TYR A 439 7.87 -19.10 5.90
C TYR A 439 7.21 -20.49 5.93
N GLY A 440 7.47 -21.31 6.95
CA GLY A 440 6.75 -22.54 7.21
C GLY A 440 5.37 -22.34 7.85
N HIS A 441 5.14 -21.16 8.46
CA HIS A 441 3.86 -20.80 9.06
C HIS A 441 2.81 -20.51 7.99
N SER A 442 1.79 -21.37 7.93
CA SER A 442 0.68 -21.22 6.98
C SER A 442 -0.19 -19.99 7.27
N ASP A 443 -0.22 -19.52 8.52
CA ASP A 443 -1.03 -18.43 9.05
C ASP A 443 -0.47 -17.02 8.78
N THR A 444 0.69 -16.91 8.14
CA THR A 444 1.24 -15.61 7.73
C THR A 444 0.49 -15.04 6.51
N ALA A 445 0.47 -13.71 6.37
CA ALA A 445 -0.09 -13.06 5.19
C ALA A 445 0.63 -13.49 3.90
N VAL A 446 1.94 -13.74 3.97
CA VAL A 446 2.77 -14.21 2.84
C VAL A 446 2.30 -15.59 2.38
N ALA A 447 2.20 -16.56 3.30
CA ALA A 447 1.78 -17.92 2.96
C ALA A 447 0.32 -17.94 2.46
N GLY A 448 -0.55 -17.16 3.10
CA GLY A 448 -1.93 -16.97 2.66
C GLY A 448 -2.02 -16.47 1.22
N LEU A 449 -1.38 -15.33 0.92
CA LEU A 449 -1.41 -14.73 -0.42
C LEU A 449 -0.78 -15.64 -1.47
N ALA A 450 0.37 -16.25 -1.17
CA ALA A 450 1.04 -17.16 -2.10
C ALA A 450 0.14 -18.36 -2.46
N ALA A 451 -0.51 -18.99 -1.48
CA ALA A 451 -1.46 -20.08 -1.72
C ALA A 451 -2.68 -19.61 -2.53
N ALA A 452 -3.26 -18.46 -2.20
CA ALA A 452 -4.41 -17.92 -2.92
C ALA A 452 -4.08 -17.56 -4.38
N LEU A 453 -2.88 -17.05 -4.65
CA LEU A 453 -2.41 -16.78 -6.01
C LEU A 453 -2.19 -18.07 -6.82
N LYS A 454 -1.63 -19.13 -6.21
CA LYS A 454 -1.50 -20.45 -6.85
C LYS A 454 -2.87 -21.01 -7.26
N ASP A 455 -3.86 -20.92 -6.37
CA ASP A 455 -5.23 -21.36 -6.65
C ASP A 455 -5.88 -20.52 -7.76
N ALA A 456 -5.75 -19.19 -7.69
CA ALA A 456 -6.36 -18.27 -8.66
C ALA A 456 -5.76 -18.42 -10.06
N THR A 457 -4.44 -18.56 -10.18
CA THR A 457 -3.78 -18.74 -11.49
C THR A 457 -4.11 -20.09 -12.12
N ALA A 458 -4.19 -21.17 -11.32
CA ALA A 458 -4.61 -22.47 -11.81
C ALA A 458 -6.06 -22.45 -12.34
N THR A 459 -6.95 -21.75 -11.63
CA THR A 459 -8.35 -21.58 -12.05
C THR A 459 -8.47 -20.77 -13.35
N ALA A 460 -7.70 -19.68 -13.47
CA ALA A 460 -7.67 -18.87 -14.69
C ALA A 460 -7.14 -19.66 -15.90
N ALA A 461 -6.06 -20.44 -15.70
CA ALA A 461 -5.49 -21.30 -16.74
C ALA A 461 -6.48 -22.40 -17.20
N ALA A 462 -7.19 -23.03 -16.25
CA ALA A 462 -8.21 -24.03 -16.58
C ALA A 462 -9.38 -23.42 -17.38
N THR A 463 -9.83 -22.22 -17.01
CA THR A 463 -10.91 -21.51 -17.70
C THR A 463 -10.51 -21.13 -19.13
N ALA A 464 -9.27 -20.67 -19.32
CA ALA A 464 -8.72 -20.37 -20.64
C ALA A 464 -8.65 -21.63 -21.53
N ALA A 465 -8.22 -22.77 -20.99
CA ALA A 465 -8.15 -24.02 -21.75
C ALA A 465 -9.53 -24.52 -22.24
N VAL A 466 -10.57 -24.36 -21.41
CA VAL A 466 -11.96 -24.70 -21.80
C VAL A 466 -12.45 -23.79 -22.93
N THR A 467 -12.16 -22.49 -22.86
CA THR A 467 -12.57 -21.50 -23.86
C THR A 467 -11.93 -21.77 -25.23
N VAL A 468 -10.65 -22.13 -25.26
CA VAL A 468 -9.94 -22.50 -26.50
C VAL A 468 -10.55 -23.76 -27.12
N THR A 469 -10.85 -24.78 -26.30
CA THR A 469 -11.45 -26.04 -26.79
C THR A 469 -12.84 -25.81 -27.40
N ALA A 470 -13.66 -24.98 -26.77
CA ALA A 470 -14.98 -24.62 -27.30
C ALA A 470 -14.86 -23.87 -28.64
N THR A 471 -13.91 -22.94 -28.77
CA THR A 471 -13.70 -22.13 -29.99
C THR A 471 -13.19 -22.98 -31.16
N VAL A 472 -12.25 -23.90 -30.90
CA VAL A 472 -11.70 -24.81 -31.92
C VAL A 472 -12.79 -25.78 -32.42
N THR A 473 -13.68 -26.23 -31.54
CA THR A 473 -14.80 -27.11 -31.91
C THR A 473 -15.85 -26.37 -32.75
N ALA A 474 -16.02 -25.07 -32.52
CA ALA A 474 -17.00 -24.25 -33.24
C ALA A 474 -16.51 -23.70 -34.60
N GLY A 475 -15.19 -23.69 -34.88
CA GLY A 475 -14.62 -22.89 -35.97
C GLY A 475 -13.50 -23.54 -36.79
N PHE A 476 -13.54 -24.85 -37.03
CA PHE A 476 -12.55 -25.54 -37.87
C PHE A 476 -12.72 -25.16 -39.36
N LEU A 477 -12.25 -23.98 -39.81
CA LEU A 477 -11.80 -23.66 -41.17
C LEU A 477 -11.19 -22.23 -41.24
N ASP A 478 -10.11 -21.92 -40.50
CA ASP A 478 -9.17 -20.90 -41.00
C ASP A 478 -7.74 -21.12 -40.49
N GLY A 479 -6.80 -21.22 -41.42
CA GLY A 479 -5.43 -21.71 -41.23
C GLY A 479 -4.42 -20.65 -40.77
N GLY A 480 -4.81 -19.75 -39.87
CA GLY A 480 -3.95 -18.67 -39.39
C GLY A 480 -3.04 -19.09 -38.23
N HIS A 481 -1.72 -18.90 -38.38
CA HIS A 481 -0.71 -19.10 -37.33
C HIS A 481 -0.95 -18.15 -36.14
N GLY A 482 -1.83 -18.53 -35.21
CA GLY A 482 -1.98 -17.88 -33.91
C GLY A 482 -0.91 -18.38 -32.95
N GLY A 483 -0.04 -17.49 -32.49
CA GLY A 483 0.95 -17.80 -31.47
C GLY A 483 0.26 -18.36 -30.21
N GLU A 484 0.75 -19.51 -29.73
CA GLU A 484 0.32 -20.14 -28.50
C GLU A 484 0.65 -19.24 -27.30
N SER A 485 -0.20 -18.24 -27.04
CA SER A 485 -0.26 -17.58 -25.73
C SER A 485 -1.17 -18.38 -24.81
N GLY A 486 -0.88 -19.68 -24.68
CA GLY A 486 -1.51 -20.49 -23.64
C GLY A 486 -1.28 -19.81 -22.31
N ALA A 487 -2.35 -19.58 -21.55
CA ALA A 487 -2.26 -18.96 -20.24
C ALA A 487 -1.50 -19.90 -19.29
N GLU A 488 -0.17 -19.80 -19.30
CA GLU A 488 0.69 -20.57 -18.40
C GLU A 488 0.38 -20.16 -16.95
N SER A 489 0.15 -21.17 -16.10
CA SER A 489 -0.02 -20.95 -14.66
C SER A 489 1.21 -20.26 -14.08
N TRP A 490 1.01 -19.25 -13.25
CA TRP A 490 2.12 -18.52 -12.64
C TRP A 490 2.94 -19.39 -11.69
N ALA A 491 4.26 -19.27 -11.79
CA ALA A 491 5.17 -19.78 -10.78
C ALA A 491 5.17 -18.82 -9.58
N VAL A 492 4.39 -19.14 -8.54
CA VAL A 492 4.30 -18.34 -7.31
C VAL A 492 5.19 -18.96 -6.25
N HIS A 493 6.21 -18.24 -5.81
CA HIS A 493 7.18 -18.74 -4.83
C HIS A 493 7.29 -17.83 -3.61
N THR A 494 7.67 -18.44 -2.49
CA THR A 494 8.14 -17.79 -1.28
C THR A 494 9.64 -18.07 -1.11
N PRO A 495 10.33 -17.46 -0.13
CA PRO A 495 11.73 -17.80 0.16
C PRO A 495 11.94 -19.28 0.51
N LEU A 496 10.91 -20.00 0.95
CA LEU A 496 10.99 -21.45 1.19
C LEU A 496 10.96 -22.26 -0.12
N ASP A 497 10.27 -21.75 -1.15
CA ASP A 497 10.11 -22.41 -2.44
C ASP A 497 11.30 -22.13 -3.39
N ASP A 498 11.82 -20.88 -3.40
CA ASP A 498 12.94 -20.46 -4.26
C ASP A 498 14.07 -19.80 -3.45
N LEU A 499 14.94 -20.64 -2.89
CA LEU A 499 16.10 -20.22 -2.08
C LEU A 499 17.13 -19.38 -2.85
N ARG A 500 17.06 -19.34 -4.19
CA ARG A 500 17.99 -18.58 -5.03
C ARG A 500 17.54 -17.13 -5.24
N CYS A 501 16.27 -16.84 -5.06
CA CYS A 501 15.74 -15.49 -5.19
C CYS A 501 16.19 -14.63 -4.01
N VAL A 502 16.96 -13.58 -4.29
CA VAL A 502 17.54 -12.69 -3.27
C VAL A 502 16.58 -11.57 -2.84
N LEU A 503 15.46 -11.39 -3.53
CA LEU A 503 14.49 -10.30 -3.30
C LEU A 503 13.54 -10.59 -2.13
N THR A 504 14.12 -10.98 -0.99
CA THR A 504 13.42 -11.39 0.25
C THR A 504 12.94 -10.23 1.13
N ALA A 505 13.16 -8.99 0.67
CA ALA A 505 12.81 -7.76 1.37
C ALA A 505 13.40 -7.61 2.79
N THR A 506 14.48 -8.32 3.12
CA THR A 506 15.18 -8.24 4.44
C THR A 506 15.61 -6.85 4.86
N ARG A 507 15.75 -5.96 3.88
CA ARG A 507 16.18 -4.57 4.03
C ARG A 507 15.04 -3.58 3.88
N ASN A 508 13.81 -4.05 3.69
CA ASN A 508 12.64 -3.18 3.68
C ASN A 508 12.39 -2.64 5.11
N VAL A 509 12.49 -1.32 5.25
CA VAL A 509 12.39 -0.65 6.55
C VAL A 509 10.99 -0.79 7.14
N PHE A 510 9.94 -0.68 6.33
CA PHE A 510 8.57 -0.82 6.79
C PHE A 510 8.28 -2.26 7.23
N GLY A 511 8.69 -3.25 6.42
CA GLY A 511 8.56 -4.67 6.74
C GLY A 511 9.22 -5.04 8.07
N ARG A 512 10.40 -4.48 8.37
CA ARG A 512 11.06 -4.67 9.67
C ARG A 512 10.20 -4.23 10.85
N VAL A 513 9.55 -3.06 10.74
CA VAL A 513 8.70 -2.51 11.80
C VAL A 513 7.43 -3.33 11.98
N VAL A 514 6.78 -3.73 10.89
CA VAL A 514 5.61 -4.63 10.95
C VAL A 514 5.95 -5.93 11.68
N ASN A 515 7.16 -6.44 11.49
CA ASN A 515 7.65 -7.66 12.11
C ASN A 515 8.28 -7.46 13.50
N GLY A 516 8.04 -6.30 14.13
CA GLY A 516 8.35 -6.05 15.53
C GLY A 516 9.75 -5.50 15.81
N VAL A 517 10.48 -5.04 14.79
CA VAL A 517 11.65 -4.17 15.02
C VAL A 517 11.14 -2.79 15.43
N ALA A 518 11.67 -2.22 16.51
CA ALA A 518 11.33 -0.85 16.90
C ALA A 518 11.68 0.11 15.76
N ARG A 519 10.84 1.11 15.50
CA ARG A 519 11.04 2.06 14.39
C ARG A 519 12.41 2.73 14.42
N ALA A 520 12.93 3.07 15.60
CA ALA A 520 14.26 3.66 15.76
C ALA A 520 15.41 2.72 15.39
N ASP A 521 15.18 1.40 15.41
CA ASP A 521 16.17 0.37 15.13
C ASP A 521 16.05 -0.18 13.70
N ALA A 522 14.98 0.15 12.96
CA ALA A 522 14.68 -0.45 11.67
C ALA A 522 15.78 -0.25 10.61
N CYS A 523 16.62 0.77 10.75
CA CYS A 523 17.75 1.02 9.85
C CYS A 523 18.99 0.16 10.14
N THR A 524 19.13 -0.38 11.36
CA THR A 524 20.34 -1.07 11.81
C THR A 524 20.09 -2.52 12.19
N ARG A 525 18.84 -2.86 12.52
CA ARG A 525 18.41 -4.17 12.95
C ARG A 525 17.48 -4.80 11.92
N SER A 526 17.85 -5.99 11.46
CA SER A 526 16.97 -6.82 10.64
C SER A 526 15.82 -7.38 11.47
N ALA A 527 14.70 -7.69 10.82
CA ALA A 527 13.69 -8.54 11.43
C ALA A 527 14.27 -9.95 11.60
N ASP A 528 14.10 -10.53 12.77
CA ASP A 528 14.51 -11.89 13.06
C ASP A 528 13.37 -12.62 13.80
N GLU A 529 13.33 -13.94 13.63
CA GLU A 529 12.29 -14.79 14.24
C GLU A 529 12.42 -14.87 15.76
N GLY A 530 13.64 -14.81 16.29
CA GLY A 530 13.91 -14.95 17.72
C GLY A 530 13.41 -13.76 18.54
N VAL A 531 13.38 -12.59 17.94
CA VAL A 531 12.78 -11.39 18.50
C VAL A 531 11.29 -11.58 18.56
N ALA A 532 10.65 -12.18 17.55
CA ALA A 532 9.22 -12.51 17.56
C ALA A 532 8.81 -13.45 18.70
N ALA A 533 9.69 -14.37 19.08
CA ALA A 533 9.45 -15.33 20.16
C ALA A 533 9.47 -14.72 21.58
N GLY A 534 9.84 -13.44 21.73
CA GLY A 534 9.88 -12.75 23.02
C GLY A 534 8.50 -12.36 23.57
N GLY A 535 7.61 -13.34 23.81
CA GLY A 535 6.48 -13.34 24.77
C GLY A 535 5.40 -12.25 24.74
N GLY A 536 5.58 -11.16 24.02
CA GLY A 536 4.59 -10.10 23.86
C GLY A 536 3.70 -10.38 22.65
N ARG A 537 2.37 -10.33 22.84
CA ARG A 537 1.40 -10.26 21.75
C ARG A 537 1.87 -9.22 20.72
N ARG A 538 2.12 -9.64 19.48
CA ARG A 538 2.44 -8.73 18.38
C ARG A 538 1.25 -8.70 17.44
N ASP A 539 0.41 -7.70 17.63
CA ASP A 539 -0.89 -7.59 16.97
C ASP A 539 -0.83 -7.45 15.44
N CYS A 540 0.38 -7.38 14.84
CA CYS A 540 0.59 -7.31 13.39
C CYS A 540 1.74 -8.19 12.84
N PHE A 541 2.31 -9.12 13.62
CA PHE A 541 3.47 -9.91 13.15
C PHE A 541 3.14 -10.77 11.91
N GLY A 542 3.85 -10.58 10.80
CA GLY A 542 3.56 -11.29 9.56
C GLY A 542 2.41 -10.70 8.72
N ALA A 543 1.98 -9.46 9.02
CA ALA A 543 1.03 -8.69 8.21
C ALA A 543 1.61 -8.18 6.88
N PHE A 544 2.93 -8.05 6.81
CA PHE A 544 3.62 -7.44 5.69
C PHE A 544 3.88 -8.47 4.59
N VAL A 545 3.53 -8.12 3.37
CA VAL A 545 3.81 -8.91 2.18
C VAL A 545 4.47 -8.01 1.15
N HIS A 546 5.73 -8.31 0.84
CA HIS A 546 6.48 -7.73 -0.26
C HIS A 546 6.39 -8.64 -1.46
N VAL A 547 5.90 -8.12 -2.59
CA VAL A 547 5.70 -8.89 -3.81
C VAL A 547 6.60 -8.35 -4.92
N GLU A 548 7.37 -9.25 -5.51
CA GLU A 548 8.16 -9.04 -6.72
C GLU A 548 7.53 -9.81 -7.88
N GLN A 549 7.05 -9.11 -8.91
CA GLN A 549 6.27 -9.73 -9.99
C GLN A 549 6.85 -9.44 -11.37
N ALA A 550 6.85 -10.49 -12.21
CA ALA A 550 7.16 -10.40 -13.63
C ALA A 550 6.10 -9.58 -14.37
N GLU A 551 6.41 -9.18 -15.60
CA GLU A 551 5.51 -8.38 -16.44
C GLU A 551 4.13 -9.01 -16.63
N ALA A 552 4.08 -10.31 -16.89
CA ALA A 552 2.84 -11.06 -17.06
C ALA A 552 1.90 -10.99 -15.84
N ALA A 553 2.42 -10.87 -14.62
CA ALA A 553 1.60 -10.79 -13.40
C ALA A 553 1.14 -9.37 -13.05
N ARG A 554 1.80 -8.33 -13.58
CA ARG A 554 1.44 -6.91 -13.38
C ARG A 554 0.59 -6.33 -14.52
N ALA A 555 0.48 -7.05 -15.64
CA ALA A 555 -0.32 -6.65 -16.78
C ALA A 555 -1.81 -6.48 -16.42
N PRO A 556 -2.55 -5.54 -17.04
CA PRO A 556 -3.97 -5.31 -16.74
C PRO A 556 -4.85 -6.56 -16.84
N GLU A 557 -4.55 -7.44 -17.79
CA GLU A 557 -5.25 -8.70 -18.02
C GLU A 557 -5.12 -9.63 -16.82
N ALA A 558 -4.03 -9.53 -16.06
CA ALA A 558 -3.74 -10.35 -14.89
C ALA A 558 -4.41 -9.85 -13.60
N TRP A 559 -4.95 -8.63 -13.56
CA TRP A 559 -5.50 -8.05 -12.32
C TRP A 559 -6.71 -8.81 -11.77
N HIS A 560 -7.43 -9.55 -12.61
CA HIS A 560 -8.50 -10.42 -12.15
C HIS A 560 -7.97 -11.58 -11.28
N VAL A 561 -6.82 -12.18 -11.62
CA VAL A 561 -6.18 -13.23 -10.82
C VAL A 561 -5.84 -12.71 -9.42
N TRP A 562 -5.27 -11.51 -9.34
CA TRP A 562 -4.99 -10.84 -8.06
C TRP A 562 -6.26 -10.58 -7.24
N THR A 563 -7.30 -10.09 -7.90
CA THR A 563 -8.59 -9.81 -7.26
C THR A 563 -9.20 -11.09 -6.68
N THR A 564 -9.23 -12.17 -7.45
CA THR A 564 -9.70 -13.49 -7.01
C THR A 564 -8.89 -14.02 -5.82
N ALA A 565 -7.56 -13.93 -5.88
CA ALA A 565 -6.69 -14.37 -4.80
C ALA A 565 -6.94 -13.58 -3.50
N LEU A 566 -7.04 -12.24 -3.58
CA LEU A 566 -7.27 -11.39 -2.40
C LEU A 566 -8.66 -11.58 -1.80
N TYR A 567 -9.70 -11.77 -2.63
CA TYR A 567 -11.03 -12.16 -2.13
C TYR A 567 -11.03 -13.52 -1.43
N ALA A 568 -10.28 -14.50 -1.94
CA ALA A 568 -10.18 -15.82 -1.30
C ALA A 568 -9.57 -15.75 0.12
N LEU A 569 -8.73 -14.75 0.41
CA LEU A 569 -8.21 -14.50 1.75
C LEU A 569 -9.29 -13.95 2.72
N GLN A 570 -10.34 -13.34 2.19
CA GLN A 570 -11.49 -12.90 2.97
C GLN A 570 -12.41 -14.08 3.31
N SER A 571 -12.63 -15.01 2.37
CA SER A 571 -13.65 -16.07 2.50
C SER A 571 -13.19 -17.33 3.22
N LYS A 572 -11.90 -17.68 3.17
CA LYS A 572 -11.33 -18.92 3.78
C LYS A 572 -11.29 -18.93 5.32
N ALA A 573 -12.17 -18.18 5.97
CA ALA A 573 -12.19 -18.00 7.43
C ALA A 573 -13.53 -18.36 8.10
N GLY A 574 -14.48 -18.89 7.33
CA GLY A 574 -15.75 -19.45 7.79
C GLY A 574 -15.69 -20.95 7.99
#